data_AF-A0A8H6FQL7-F1
#
_entry.id   AF-A0A8H6FQL7-F1
#
_cell.length_a   1.000
_cell.length_b   1.000
_cell.length_c   1.000
_cell.angle_alpha   90.00
_cell.angle_beta   90.00
_cell.angle_gamma   90.00
#
_symmetry.space_group_name_H-M   'P 1'
#
loop_
_entity.id
_entity.type
_entity.pdbx_description
1 polymer ?
#
loop_
_entity_poly.entity_id
_entity_poly.type
_entity_poly.pdbx_seq_one_letter_code
_entity_poly.pdbx_strand_id
1 'polypeptide(L)' 'MGPSGSGKTTLLNVLAHRNPGARLNVAGSVYVNGSTISDTDLQSMSSYVEQDDALIGSLTVRETLDFAARLSLPR' A
#
# COMPACT_ATOMS: atom_id res chain seq x y z
N MET A 1 -10.58 -15.21 6.77
CA MET A 1 -11.07 -14.65 5.48
C MET A 1 -12.47 -14.11 5.69
N GLY A 2 -12.68 -12.79 5.57
CA GLY A 2 -14.03 -12.20 5.62
C GLY A 2 -14.73 -12.24 4.25
N PRO A 3 -16.07 -12.32 4.19
CA PRO A 3 -16.82 -12.37 2.93
C PRO A 3 -16.61 -11.11 2.08
N SER A 4 -17.00 -11.14 0.80
CA SER A 4 -16.98 -9.92 -0.02
C SER A 4 -17.79 -8.80 0.65
N GLY A 5 -17.30 -7.56 0.58
CA GLY A 5 -17.91 -6.42 1.26
C GLY A 5 -17.59 -6.29 2.76
N SER A 6 -16.83 -7.21 3.37
CA SER A 6 -16.46 -7.14 4.80
C SER A 6 -15.43 -6.05 5.16
N GLY A 7 -15.10 -5.14 4.25
CA GLY A 7 -14.17 -4.03 4.52
C GLY A 7 -12.67 -4.37 4.49
N LYS A 8 -12.25 -5.55 4.01
CA LYS A 8 -10.82 -5.95 3.95
C LYS A 8 -9.97 -4.96 3.15
N THR A 9 -10.37 -4.70 1.91
CA THR A 9 -9.68 -3.77 1.01
C THR A 9 -9.73 -2.35 1.57
N THR A 10 -10.84 -1.95 2.17
CA THR A 10 -10.97 -0.65 2.84
C THR A 10 -9.98 -0.51 3.99
N LEU A 11 -9.86 -1.51 4.86
CA LEU A 11 -8.92 -1.49 5.98
C LEU A 11 -7.46 -1.39 5.51
N LEU A 12 -7.07 -2.20 4.52
CA LEU A 12 -5.71 -2.16 3.98
C LEU A 12 -5.42 -0.82 3.28
N ASN A 13 -6.38 -0.25 2.55
CA ASN A 13 -6.25 1.08 1.96
C ASN A 13 -6.10 2.18 3.01
N VAL A 14 -6.80 2.08 4.14
CA VAL A 14 -6.65 3.01 5.27
C VAL A 14 -5.25 2.94 5.85
N LEU A 15 -4.75 1.73 6.10
CA LEU A 15 -3.39 1.52 6.62
C LEU A 15 -2.31 1.98 5.63
N ALA A 16 -2.55 1.86 4.33
CA ALA A 16 -1.64 2.33 3.29
C ALA A 16 -1.83 3.82 2.92
N HIS A 17 -2.70 4.55 3.63
CA HIS A 17 -3.07 5.95 3.38
C HIS A 17 -3.60 6.24 1.97
N ARG A 18 -4.19 5.25 1.31
CA ARG A 18 -4.82 5.36 -0.03
C ARG A 18 -6.32 5.65 0.08
N ASN A 19 -6.69 6.59 0.96
CA ASN A 19 -8.08 6.82 1.34
C ASN A 19 -8.91 7.36 0.15
N PRO A 20 -10.15 6.86 -0.05
CA PRO A 20 -11.03 7.28 -1.15
C PRO A 20 -11.68 8.69 -0.95
N GLY A 21 -10.98 9.62 -0.30
CA GLY A 21 -11.42 11.01 -0.13
C GLY A 21 -12.29 11.28 1.11
N ALA A 22 -12.93 12.46 1.12
CA ALA A 22 -13.53 13.13 2.28
C ALA A 22 -14.73 12.43 2.97
N ARG A 23 -15.08 11.20 2.58
CA ARG A 23 -16.25 10.47 3.12
C ARG A 23 -15.93 9.47 4.23
N LEU A 24 -14.65 9.26 4.55
CA LEU A 24 -14.22 8.26 5.52
C LEU A 24 -13.72 8.94 6.80
N ASN A 25 -14.36 8.63 7.93
CA ASN A 25 -13.84 8.98 9.25
C ASN A 25 -12.97 7.82 9.75
N VAL A 26 -11.69 8.07 9.97
CA VAL A 26 -10.72 7.09 10.47
C VAL A 26 -10.36 7.46 11.91
N ALA A 27 -10.55 6.52 12.83
CA ALA A 27 -10.19 6.67 14.23
C ALA A 27 -9.53 5.38 14.74
N GLY A 28 -8.66 5.53 15.73
CA GLY A 28 -7.89 4.44 16.32
C GLY A 28 -6.41 4.78 16.42
N SER A 29 -5.59 3.77 16.74
CA SER A 29 -4.14 3.93 16.85
C SER A 29 -3.45 2.76 16.17
N VAL A 30 -2.38 3.04 15.44
CA VAL A 30 -1.54 2.04 14.79
C VAL A 30 -0.24 1.92 15.57
N TYR A 31 0.13 0.69 15.90
CA TYR A 31 1.36 0.40 16.63
C TYR A 31 2.23 -0.54 15.79
N VAL A 32 3.51 -0.22 15.70
CA VAL A 32 4.54 -1.10 15.13
C VAL A 32 5.55 -1.36 16.23
N ASN A 33 5.79 -2.63 16.54
CA ASN A 33 6.67 -3.05 17.65
C ASN A 33 6.33 -2.38 19.00
N GLY A 34 5.03 -2.20 19.29
CA GLY A 34 4.55 -1.60 20.53
C GLY A 34 4.64 -0.08 20.61
N SER A 35 5.18 0.59 19.59
CA SER A 35 5.28 2.05 19.52
C SER A 35 4.25 2.62 18.56
N THR A 36 3.64 3.75 18.91
CA THR A 36 2.82 4.52 17.98
C THR A 36 3.70 5.06 16.87
N ILE A 37 3.24 4.93 15.63
CA ILE A 37 4.00 5.32 14.45
C ILE A 37 3.28 6.42 13.68
N SER A 38 4.02 7.34 13.07
CA SER A 38 3.45 8.33 12.17
C SER A 38 3.09 7.70 10.83
N ASP A 39 2.17 8.34 10.11
CA ASP A 39 1.76 7.91 8.77
C ASP A 39 2.96 7.84 7.80
N THR A 40 3.87 8.80 7.90
CA THR A 40 5.07 8.88 7.05
C THR A 40 6.05 7.74 7.35
N ASP A 41 6.28 7.43 8.62
CA ASP A 41 7.17 6.34 9.01
C ASP A 41 6.62 4.98 8.55
N LEU A 42 5.30 4.79 8.67
CA LEU A 42 4.65 3.56 8.22
C LEU A 42 4.76 3.39 6.70
N GLN A 43 4.61 4.47 5.92
CA GLN A 43 4.82 4.45 4.48
C GLN A 43 6.27 4.13 4.10
N SER A 44 7.25 4.61 4.89
CA SER A 44 8.67 4.35 4.62
C SER A 44 9.10 2.90 4.89
N MET A 45 8.40 2.20 5.79
CA MET A 45 8.75 0.84 6.23
C MET A 45 7.86 -0.26 5.64
N SER A 46 6.76 0.11 5.00
CA SER A 46 5.81 -0.83 4.43
C SER A 46 5.68 -0.64 2.92
N SER A 47 5.12 -1.66 2.26
CA SER A 47 4.79 -1.59 0.85
C SER A 47 3.41 -2.20 0.66
N TYR A 48 2.64 -1.62 -0.26
CA TYR A 48 1.28 -2.06 -0.56
C TYR A 48 1.24 -2.78 -1.90
N VAL A 49 0.65 -3.97 -1.93
CA VAL A 49 0.41 -4.75 -3.15
C VAL A 49 -1.09 -4.70 -3.44
N GLU A 50 -1.44 -4.29 -4.66
CA GLU A 50 -2.83 -4.21 -5.10
C GLU A 50 -3.44 -5.60 -5.34
N GLN A 51 -4.77 -5.66 -5.40
CA GLN A 51 -5.47 -6.90 -5.72
C GLN A 51 -5.30 -7.29 -7.19
N ASP A 52 -5.22 -6.29 -8.07
CA ASP A 52 -5.00 -6.45 -9.50
C ASP A 52 -3.70 -5.72 -9.88
N ASP A 53 -2.86 -6.37 -10.68
CA ASP A 53 -1.59 -5.79 -11.14
C ASP A 53 -1.77 -5.09 -12.50
N ALA A 54 -1.18 -3.90 -12.66
CA ALA A 54 -1.16 -3.15 -13.91
C ALA A 54 0.24 -3.19 -14.56
N LEU A 55 0.59 -4.32 -15.19
CA LEU A 55 1.88 -4.51 -15.86
C LEU A 55 1.82 -4.20 -17.36
N ILE A 56 2.95 -3.76 -17.93
CA ILE A 56 3.08 -3.51 -19.37
C ILE A 56 3.34 -4.85 -20.08
N GLY A 57 2.35 -5.36 -20.81
CA GLY A 57 2.41 -6.68 -21.45
C GLY A 57 3.47 -6.85 -22.54
N SER A 58 4.06 -5.75 -23.04
CA SER A 58 5.17 -5.78 -23.99
C SER A 58 6.55 -5.89 -23.34
N LEU A 59 6.64 -5.88 -22.01
CA LEU A 59 7.90 -6.02 -21.27
C LEU A 59 8.08 -7.45 -20.73
N THR A 60 9.33 -7.90 -20.71
CA THR A 60 9.73 -9.08 -19.95
C THR A 60 9.74 -8.79 -18.45
N VAL A 61 9.73 -9.85 -17.62
CA VAL A 61 9.82 -9.73 -16.16
C VAL A 61 11.06 -8.92 -15.73
N ARG A 62 12.22 -9.16 -16.37
CA ARG A 62 13.46 -8.45 -16.06
C ARG A 62 13.35 -6.96 -16.35
N GLU A 63 12.77 -6.59 -17.49
CA GLU A 63 12.58 -5.19 -17.88
C GLU A 63 11.61 -4.47 -16.95
N THR A 64 10.52 -5.12 -16.56
CA THR A 64 9.56 -4.59 -15.57
C THR A 64 10.24 -4.31 -14.22
N LEU A 65 11.06 -5.25 -13.73
CA LEU A 65 11.79 -5.10 -12.48
C LEU A 65 12.87 -4.02 -12.56
N ASP A 66 13.64 -3.96 -13.66
CA ASP A 66 14.66 -2.92 -13.87
C ASP A 66 14.02 -1.52 -13.94
N PHE A 67 12.89 -1.40 -14.63
CA PHE A 67 12.12 -0.15 -14.70
C PHE A 67 11.61 0.29 -13.31
N ALA A 68 11.03 -0.64 -12.54
CA ALA A 68 10.55 -0.36 -11.19
C ALA A 68 11.70 0.05 -10.25
N ALA A 69 12.83 -0.67 -10.30
CA ALA A 69 13.99 -0.39 -9.47
C ALA A 69 14.59 1.00 -9.74
N ARG A 70 14.68 1.40 -11.02
CA ARG A 70 15.18 2.73 -11.41
C ARG A 70 14.30 3.88 -10.91
N LEU A 71 13.02 3.63 -10.67
CA LEU A 71 12.07 4.63 -10.16
C LEU A 71 12.04 4.69 -8.62
N SER A 72 12.28 3.56 -7.95
CA SER A 72 12.12 3.45 -6.49
C SER A 72 13.43 3.61 -5.71
N LEU A 73 14.58 3.33 -6.31
CA LEU A 73 15.87 3.39 -5.62
C LEU A 73 16.46 4.81 -5.67
N PRO A 74 17.01 5.32 -4.54
CA PRO A 74 17.78 6.56 -4.55
C PRO A 74 19.03 6.41 -5.44
N ARG A 75 19.44 7.52 -6.07
CA ARG A 75 20.64 7.60 -6.90
C ARG A 75 21.92 7.52 -6.10
#